data_AF-A0A1Q2D5R7-F1
#
_entry.id   AF-A0A1Q2D5R7-F1
#
_cell.length_a   1.000
_cell.length_b   1.000
_cell.length_c   1.000
_cell.angle_alpha   90.00
_cell.angle_beta   90.00
_cell.angle_gamma   90.00
#
_symmetry.space_group_name_H-M   'P 1'
#
loop_
_entity.id
_entity.type
_entity.pdbx_description
1 polymer ?
#
loop_
_entity_poly.entity_id
_entity_poly.type
_entity_poly.pdbx_seq_one_letter_code
_entity_poly.pdbx_strand_id
1 'polypeptide(L)'
;MNKTKTVDEAIDLIKPDSSIMISGFLGVGSPIRLIDKLAEHKEINDLTLIMSVASYPGKIHDIESLFINKQVKKYIGAHVGTSRELSRQYLNNEVEIEFCPMGTLAERIHAGGAGLGAVVTPVGVGTQQEEDHDVMEIDGKKYLVYRPLKADYALIRGFRADKEGNIQSRGTSKSAVLQMALAGKTVIAEVNEIVEVGDIAPDDVEVPGPLVDYIVQGDTLVEAKEYFNELWSSTNQLKVEVE
;
A
#
# COMPACT_ATOMS: atom_id res chain seq x y z
N MET A 1 -11.03 0.83 23.51
CA MET A 1 -12.03 0.76 22.41
C MET A 1 -11.79 -0.55 21.68
N ASN A 2 -12.82 -1.28 21.26
CA ASN A 2 -12.60 -2.49 20.46
C ASN A 2 -12.18 -2.09 19.04
N LYS A 3 -10.92 -2.37 18.67
CA LYS A 3 -10.36 -2.10 17.34
C LYS A 3 -10.58 -3.24 16.35
N THR A 4 -10.97 -4.42 16.82
CA THR A 4 -11.15 -5.59 15.96
C THR A 4 -12.43 -5.46 15.13
N LYS A 5 -12.29 -5.67 13.83
CA LYS A 5 -13.38 -5.67 12.84
C LYS A 5 -13.32 -6.93 11.97
N THR A 6 -14.44 -7.34 11.40
CA THR A 6 -14.42 -8.26 10.26
C THR A 6 -13.93 -7.54 9.01
N VAL A 7 -13.55 -8.31 7.98
CA VAL A 7 -13.16 -7.73 6.68
C VAL A 7 -14.33 -6.92 6.09
N ASP A 8 -15.56 -7.44 6.13
CA ASP A 8 -16.75 -6.73 5.64
C ASP A 8 -16.98 -5.40 6.39
N GLU A 9 -16.97 -5.43 7.73
CA GLU A 9 -17.17 -4.23 8.54
C GLU A 9 -16.10 -3.15 8.27
N ALA A 10 -14.88 -3.56 7.91
CA ALA A 10 -13.80 -2.65 7.59
C ALA A 10 -13.96 -2.02 6.19
N ILE A 11 -14.41 -2.80 5.20
CA ILE A 11 -14.67 -2.29 3.84
C ILE A 11 -15.87 -1.36 3.82
N ASP A 12 -16.91 -1.62 4.62
CA ASP A 12 -18.09 -0.74 4.75
C ASP A 12 -17.74 0.68 5.24
N LEU A 13 -16.55 0.89 5.81
CA LEU A 13 -16.07 2.22 6.20
C LEU A 13 -15.59 3.05 4.99
N ILE A 14 -15.13 2.38 3.93
CA ILE A 14 -14.51 3.02 2.77
C ILE A 14 -15.61 3.63 1.90
N LYS A 15 -15.39 4.88 1.48
CA LYS A 15 -16.36 5.63 0.67
C LYS A 15 -15.88 5.73 -0.78
N PRO A 16 -16.81 5.85 -1.75
CA PRO A 16 -16.45 6.27 -3.10
C PRO A 16 -15.68 7.59 -3.09
N ASP A 17 -14.94 7.88 -4.15
CA ASP A 17 -14.13 9.10 -4.31
C ASP A 17 -12.99 9.28 -3.29
N SER A 18 -12.72 8.26 -2.47
CA SER A 18 -11.69 8.32 -1.43
C SER A 18 -10.29 8.04 -1.96
N SER A 19 -9.30 8.59 -1.26
CA SER A 19 -7.89 8.25 -1.43
C SER A 19 -7.47 7.11 -0.50
N ILE A 20 -6.77 6.11 -1.02
CA ILE A 20 -6.38 4.92 -0.29
C ILE A 20 -4.88 4.65 -0.49
N MET A 21 -4.12 4.64 0.60
CA MET A 21 -2.77 4.06 0.63
C MET A 21 -2.88 2.56 0.84
N ILE A 22 -2.19 1.77 0.03
CA ILE A 22 -2.17 0.32 0.13
C ILE A 22 -0.71 -0.11 0.30
N SER A 23 -0.41 -0.80 1.41
CA SER A 23 0.93 -1.35 1.62
C SER A 23 1.22 -2.49 0.66
N GLY A 24 2.49 -2.78 0.44
CA GLY A 24 2.92 -3.95 -0.30
C GLY A 24 3.90 -3.65 -1.44
N PHE A 25 4.48 -4.71 -1.98
CA PHE A 25 5.39 -4.67 -3.11
C PHE A 25 5.19 -5.95 -3.92
N LEU A 26 4.63 -5.82 -5.13
CA LEU A 26 4.26 -6.97 -5.98
C LEU A 26 3.36 -7.98 -5.25
N GLY A 27 2.43 -7.49 -4.42
CA GLY A 27 1.57 -8.32 -3.58
C GLY A 27 2.15 -8.73 -2.22
N VAL A 28 3.48 -8.76 -2.07
CA VAL A 28 4.10 -9.11 -0.79
C VAL A 28 3.89 -7.97 0.20
N GLY A 29 3.24 -8.26 1.32
CA GLY A 29 2.85 -7.22 2.29
C GLY A 29 1.65 -6.40 1.84
N SER A 30 0.91 -6.85 0.84
CA SER A 30 -0.41 -6.29 0.51
C SER A 30 -1.49 -6.92 1.41
N PRO A 31 -2.50 -6.14 1.87
CA PRO A 31 -3.66 -6.67 2.57
C PRO A 31 -4.64 -7.29 1.57
N ILE A 32 -4.32 -8.49 1.09
CA ILE A 32 -5.01 -9.14 -0.04
C ILE A 32 -6.51 -9.35 0.24
N ARG A 33 -6.90 -9.71 1.46
CA ARG A 33 -8.32 -9.96 1.76
C ARG A 33 -9.13 -8.68 1.78
N LEU A 34 -8.57 -7.59 2.29
CA LEU A 34 -9.20 -6.26 2.18
C LEU A 34 -9.29 -5.82 0.71
N ILE A 35 -8.25 -6.03 -0.11
CA ILE A 35 -8.27 -5.65 -1.53
C ILE A 35 -9.30 -6.45 -2.32
N ASP A 36 -9.32 -7.78 -2.14
CA ASP A 36 -10.29 -8.67 -2.79
C ASP A 36 -11.71 -8.28 -2.40
N LYS A 37 -11.95 -8.04 -1.10
CA LYS A 37 -13.25 -7.61 -0.62
C LYS A 37 -13.64 -6.24 -1.19
N LEU A 38 -12.73 -5.27 -1.19
CA LEU A 38 -12.97 -3.96 -1.82
C LEU A 38 -13.35 -4.10 -3.31
N ALA A 39 -12.75 -5.06 -4.02
CA ALA A 39 -13.07 -5.32 -5.42
C ALA A 39 -14.47 -5.93 -5.61
N GLU A 40 -15.04 -6.62 -4.62
CA GLU A 40 -16.42 -7.11 -4.68
C GLU A 40 -17.45 -5.97 -4.60
N HIS A 41 -17.11 -4.88 -3.88
CA HIS A 41 -17.97 -3.72 -3.63
C HIS A 41 -17.86 -2.65 -4.74
N LYS A 42 -18.47 -2.92 -5.90
CA LYS A 42 -18.37 -2.07 -7.10
C LYS A 42 -18.94 -0.66 -6.94
N GLU A 43 -19.80 -0.45 -5.95
CA GLU A 43 -20.31 0.87 -5.56
C GLU A 43 -19.20 1.76 -4.97
N ILE A 44 -18.15 1.18 -4.40
CA ILE A 44 -16.95 1.89 -3.93
C ILE A 44 -16.02 2.05 -5.14
N ASN A 45 -16.13 3.21 -5.79
CA ASN A 45 -15.42 3.54 -7.03
C ASN A 45 -14.86 4.97 -6.99
N ASP A 46 -14.34 5.44 -8.13
CA ASP A 46 -13.67 6.73 -8.26
C ASP A 46 -12.49 6.90 -7.29
N LEU A 47 -11.82 5.80 -6.96
CA LEU A 47 -10.76 5.75 -5.96
C LEU A 47 -9.45 6.36 -6.49
N THR A 48 -8.70 6.99 -5.58
CA THR A 48 -7.30 7.35 -5.80
C THR A 48 -6.41 6.38 -5.03
N LEU A 49 -5.66 5.53 -5.71
CA LEU A 49 -4.75 4.57 -5.08
C LEU A 49 -3.33 5.13 -4.99
N ILE A 50 -2.68 4.92 -3.84
CA ILE A 50 -1.30 5.32 -3.58
C ILE A 50 -0.53 4.07 -3.14
N MET A 51 0.41 3.61 -3.98
CA MET A 51 1.18 2.39 -3.75
C MET A 51 2.53 2.43 -4.48
N SER A 52 3.55 1.77 -3.94
CA SER A 52 4.87 1.71 -4.58
C SER A 52 4.83 1.01 -5.93
N VAL A 53 4.25 -0.18 -6.00
CA VAL A 53 4.23 -1.03 -7.20
C VAL A 53 2.88 -1.72 -7.33
N ALA A 54 2.27 -1.62 -8.51
CA ALA A 54 0.96 -2.19 -8.79
C ALA A 54 1.04 -3.68 -9.19
N SER A 55 0.43 -4.56 -8.41
CA SER A 55 0.13 -5.94 -8.81
C SER A 55 1.32 -6.85 -9.13
N TYR A 56 1.01 -8.08 -9.53
CA TYR A 56 1.98 -9.12 -9.86
C TYR A 56 1.92 -9.48 -11.36
N PRO A 57 3.07 -9.67 -12.04
CA PRO A 57 3.11 -9.96 -13.47
C PRO A 57 2.28 -11.19 -13.88
N GLY A 58 1.39 -11.00 -14.85
CA GLY A 58 0.75 -12.10 -15.57
C GLY A 58 -0.36 -12.84 -14.82
N LYS A 59 -0.82 -12.32 -13.68
CA LYS A 59 -1.93 -12.89 -12.89
C LYS A 59 -2.85 -11.79 -12.36
N ILE A 60 -4.11 -12.14 -12.11
CA ILE A 60 -5.02 -11.28 -11.35
C ILE A 60 -4.68 -11.48 -9.88
N HIS A 61 -4.03 -10.48 -9.30
CA HIS A 61 -3.55 -10.47 -7.93
C HIS A 61 -3.40 -9.02 -7.46
N ASP A 62 -3.50 -8.80 -6.15
CA ASP A 62 -3.37 -7.46 -5.53
C ASP A 62 -4.39 -6.50 -6.16
N ILE A 63 -4.01 -5.26 -6.46
CA ILE A 63 -4.93 -4.23 -6.96
C ILE A 63 -5.43 -4.45 -8.41
N GLU A 64 -5.04 -5.51 -9.12
CA GLU A 64 -5.47 -5.78 -10.51
C GLU A 64 -7.00 -5.81 -10.64
N SER A 65 -7.69 -6.46 -9.71
CA SER A 65 -9.14 -6.62 -9.72
C SER A 65 -9.88 -5.27 -9.67
N LEU A 66 -9.33 -4.29 -8.93
CA LEU A 66 -9.90 -2.94 -8.84
C LEU A 66 -9.86 -2.22 -10.19
N PHE A 67 -8.79 -2.43 -10.98
CA PHE A 67 -8.71 -1.90 -12.34
C PHE A 67 -9.64 -2.64 -13.29
N ILE A 68 -9.73 -3.98 -13.23
CA ILE A 68 -10.68 -4.77 -14.04
C ILE A 68 -12.12 -4.28 -13.82
N ASN A 69 -12.46 -3.95 -12.58
CA ASN A 69 -13.78 -3.45 -12.21
C ASN A 69 -13.99 -1.95 -12.46
N LYS A 70 -12.96 -1.22 -12.92
CA LYS A 70 -12.99 0.24 -13.14
C LYS A 70 -13.34 1.04 -11.89
N GLN A 71 -12.84 0.60 -10.73
CA GLN A 71 -13.06 1.28 -9.44
C GLN A 71 -12.05 2.41 -9.17
N VAL A 72 -11.00 2.54 -9.98
CA VAL A 72 -9.88 3.45 -9.75
C VAL A 72 -9.85 4.53 -10.83
N LYS A 73 -9.90 5.80 -10.42
CA LYS A 73 -9.77 6.96 -11.33
C LYS A 73 -8.34 7.50 -11.41
N LYS A 74 -7.57 7.35 -10.33
CA LYS A 74 -6.19 7.84 -10.23
C LYS A 74 -5.30 6.85 -9.51
N TYR A 75 -4.07 6.69 -9.99
CA TYR A 75 -3.02 5.90 -9.33
C TYR A 75 -1.74 6.74 -9.20
N ILE A 76 -1.19 6.78 -7.98
CA ILE A 76 0.08 7.42 -7.66
C ILE A 76 1.06 6.33 -7.25
N GLY A 77 2.13 6.14 -8.02
CA GLY A 77 3.09 5.07 -7.75
C GLY A 77 4.35 5.13 -8.59
N ALA A 78 5.28 4.23 -8.30
CA ALA A 78 6.57 4.17 -9.00
C ALA A 78 6.56 3.24 -10.21
N HIS A 79 5.64 2.28 -10.25
CA HIS A 79 5.61 1.25 -11.28
C HIS A 79 4.19 0.77 -11.58
N VAL A 80 3.88 0.59 -12.87
CA VAL A 80 2.60 0.08 -13.38
C VAL A 80 2.73 -1.20 -14.22
N GLY A 81 3.92 -1.53 -14.72
CA GLY A 81 4.13 -2.55 -15.76
C GLY A 81 3.85 -4.00 -15.33
N THR A 82 3.62 -4.22 -14.04
CA THR A 82 3.28 -5.51 -13.44
C THR A 82 1.76 -5.75 -13.41
N SER A 83 0.96 -4.70 -13.64
CA SER A 83 -0.49 -4.76 -13.80
C SER A 83 -0.87 -4.62 -15.28
N ARG A 84 -1.54 -5.62 -15.85
CA ARG A 84 -1.90 -5.62 -17.27
C ARG A 84 -3.01 -4.62 -17.53
N GLU A 85 -4.02 -4.64 -16.68
CA GLU A 85 -5.20 -3.79 -16.85
C GLU A 85 -4.89 -2.32 -16.55
N LEU A 86 -4.09 -2.01 -15.53
CA LEU A 86 -3.61 -0.65 -15.28
C LEU A 86 -2.81 -0.11 -16.47
N SER A 87 -1.90 -0.92 -17.01
CA SER A 87 -1.10 -0.53 -18.18
C SER A 87 -2.00 -0.28 -19.40
N ARG A 88 -3.02 -1.11 -19.63
CA ARG A 88 -4.01 -0.92 -20.71
C ARG A 88 -4.80 0.38 -20.52
N GLN A 89 -5.31 0.61 -19.32
CA GLN A 89 -6.10 1.81 -19.01
C GLN A 89 -5.27 3.09 -19.12
N TYR A 90 -4.01 3.07 -18.67
CA TYR A 90 -3.08 4.18 -18.83
C TYR A 90 -2.86 4.53 -20.30
N LEU A 91 -2.56 3.54 -21.15
CA LEU A 91 -2.35 3.75 -22.59
C LEU A 91 -3.60 4.26 -23.32
N ASN A 92 -4.79 4.00 -22.76
CA ASN A 92 -6.07 4.45 -23.29
C ASN A 92 -6.59 5.74 -22.65
N ASN A 93 -5.85 6.35 -21.72
CA ASN A 93 -6.29 7.52 -20.94
C ASN A 93 -7.58 7.27 -20.13
N GLU A 94 -7.81 6.04 -19.67
CA GLU A 94 -8.96 5.66 -18.83
C GLU A 94 -8.70 5.91 -17.34
N VAL A 95 -7.44 6.06 -16.93
CA VAL A 95 -7.01 6.30 -15.54
C VAL A 95 -5.89 7.36 -15.51
N GLU A 96 -5.95 8.27 -14.55
CA GLU A 96 -4.87 9.24 -14.31
C GLU A 96 -3.71 8.56 -13.59
N ILE A 97 -2.48 8.70 -14.11
CA ILE A 97 -1.27 8.18 -13.46
C ILE A 97 -0.35 9.33 -13.07
N GLU A 98 0.04 9.35 -11.79
CA GLU A 98 1.11 10.19 -11.30
C GLU A 98 2.33 9.30 -11.00
N PHE A 99 3.29 9.29 -11.93
CA PHE A 99 4.55 8.58 -11.74
C PHE A 99 5.43 9.32 -10.73
N CYS A 100 5.79 8.63 -9.66
CA CYS A 100 6.65 9.17 -8.61
C CYS A 100 7.79 8.19 -8.33
N PRO A 101 9.07 8.61 -8.39
CA PRO A 101 10.20 7.74 -8.02
C PRO A 101 9.99 7.11 -6.64
N MET A 102 10.24 5.80 -6.49
CA MET A 102 9.84 5.03 -5.30
C MET A 102 10.34 5.62 -3.98
N GLY A 103 11.60 6.09 -3.93
CA GLY A 103 12.15 6.76 -2.75
C GLY A 103 11.46 8.10 -2.45
N THR A 104 11.15 8.88 -3.49
CA THR A 104 10.38 10.12 -3.36
C THR A 104 8.95 9.85 -2.89
N LEU A 105 8.30 8.79 -3.40
CA LEU A 105 6.96 8.39 -2.95
C LEU A 105 6.95 8.08 -1.47
N ALA A 106 7.91 7.27 -0.99
CA ALA A 106 8.05 6.94 0.43
C ALA A 106 8.25 8.19 1.29
N GLU A 107 9.12 9.12 0.86
CA GLU A 107 9.33 10.38 1.58
C GLU A 107 8.12 11.32 1.53
N ARG A 108 7.34 11.33 0.44
CA ARG A 108 6.11 12.14 0.36
C ARG A 108 5.07 11.64 1.36
N ILE A 109 4.92 10.33 1.49
CA ILE A 109 4.04 9.69 2.48
C ILE A 109 4.55 10.02 3.89
N HIS A 110 5.84 9.82 4.15
CA HIS A 110 6.47 10.15 5.43
C HIS A 110 6.26 11.63 5.80
N ALA A 111 6.52 12.56 4.88
CA ALA A 111 6.28 13.99 5.06
C ALA A 111 4.81 14.29 5.39
N GLY A 112 3.87 13.60 4.75
CA GLY A 112 2.44 13.73 5.02
C GLY A 112 2.11 13.35 6.46
N GLY A 113 2.58 12.18 6.90
CA GLY A 113 2.38 11.69 8.25
C GLY A 113 3.09 12.49 9.34
N ALA A 114 4.28 13.02 9.04
CA ALA A 114 5.06 13.85 9.95
C ALA A 114 4.61 15.33 9.99
N GLY A 115 3.68 15.74 9.12
CA GLY A 115 3.21 17.13 9.05
C GLY A 115 4.21 18.11 8.41
N LEU A 116 5.14 17.61 7.59
CA LEU A 116 6.07 18.43 6.82
C LEU A 116 5.38 19.04 5.60
N GLY A 117 5.86 20.19 5.12
CA GLY A 117 5.23 20.92 4.02
C GLY A 117 5.68 20.53 2.61
N ALA A 118 6.84 19.88 2.49
CA ALA A 118 7.43 19.47 1.21
C ALA A 118 8.53 18.42 1.40
N VAL A 119 8.82 17.67 0.34
CA VAL A 119 10.03 16.83 0.20
C VAL A 119 10.91 17.47 -0.86
N VAL A 120 12.14 17.79 -0.49
CA VAL A 120 13.14 18.37 -1.40
C VAL A 120 14.20 17.32 -1.70
N THR A 121 14.29 16.88 -2.96
CA THR A 121 15.15 15.75 -3.35
C THR A 121 15.80 15.99 -4.72
N PRO A 122 17.06 15.58 -4.95
CA PRO A 122 17.67 15.67 -6.28
C PRO A 122 17.13 14.61 -7.25
N VAL A 123 16.34 13.64 -6.77
CA VAL A 123 15.79 12.57 -7.59
C VAL A 123 14.79 13.16 -8.58
N GLY A 124 15.02 12.91 -9.88
CA GLY A 124 14.19 13.39 -10.98
C GLY A 124 14.74 14.63 -11.70
N VAL A 125 15.75 15.31 -11.15
CA VAL A 125 16.45 16.41 -11.84
C VAL A 125 17.05 15.90 -13.15
N GLY A 126 16.88 16.66 -14.23
CA GLY A 126 17.31 16.31 -15.58
C GLY A 126 16.44 15.26 -16.27
N THR A 127 15.26 14.95 -15.71
CA THR A 127 14.28 14.02 -16.30
C THR A 127 12.94 14.73 -16.51
N GLN A 128 11.96 14.06 -17.11
CA GLN A 128 10.60 14.59 -17.26
C GLN A 128 9.98 15.04 -15.93
N GLN A 129 10.39 14.45 -14.80
CA GLN A 129 9.93 14.87 -13.47
C GLN A 129 10.26 16.34 -13.14
N GLU A 130 11.36 16.90 -13.67
CA GLU A 130 11.73 18.31 -13.45
C GLU A 130 10.75 19.28 -14.14
N GLU A 131 10.07 18.85 -15.20
CA GLU A 131 9.10 19.69 -15.94
C GLU A 131 7.79 19.86 -15.16
N ASP A 132 7.45 18.88 -14.32
CA ASP A 132 6.18 18.82 -13.59
C ASP A 132 6.28 19.37 -12.15
N HIS A 133 7.48 19.74 -11.68
CA HIS A 133 7.73 20.10 -10.28
C HIS A 133 8.51 21.40 -10.12
N ASP A 134 8.27 22.09 -9.00
CA ASP A 134 9.06 23.26 -8.62
C ASP A 134 10.53 22.86 -8.38
N VAL A 135 11.46 23.70 -8.84
CA VAL A 135 12.91 23.51 -8.65
C VAL A 135 13.44 24.47 -7.60
N MET A 136 14.17 23.92 -6.64
CA MET A 136 14.90 24.67 -5.61
C MET A 136 16.41 24.48 -5.79
N GLU A 137 17.20 25.53 -5.55
CA GLU A 137 18.65 25.44 -5.52
C GLU A 137 19.18 25.59 -4.09
N ILE A 138 20.01 24.66 -3.65
CA ILE A 138 20.67 24.65 -2.33
C ILE A 138 22.15 24.38 -2.58
N ASP A 139 23.02 25.29 -2.13
CA ASP A 139 24.48 25.19 -2.27
C ASP A 139 24.95 24.90 -3.72
N GLY A 140 24.31 25.53 -4.70
CA GLY A 140 24.64 25.38 -6.12
C GLY A 140 24.11 24.08 -6.75
N LYS A 141 23.28 23.31 -6.05
CA LYS A 141 22.68 22.07 -6.54
C LYS A 141 21.15 22.20 -6.64
N LYS A 142 20.61 21.71 -7.75
CA LYS A 142 19.16 21.64 -7.99
C LYS A 142 18.50 20.48 -7.25
N TYR A 143 17.28 20.72 -6.80
CA TYR A 143 16.38 19.76 -6.16
C TYR A 143 14.96 19.98 -6.69
N LEU A 144 14.19 18.91 -6.79
CA LEU A 144 12.76 18.98 -7.04
C LEU A 144 11.99 19.05 -5.72
N VAL A 145 10.90 19.83 -5.71
CA VAL A 145 10.03 20.00 -4.56
C VAL A 145 8.73 19.23 -4.78
N TYR A 146 8.52 18.18 -3.98
CA TYR A 146 7.33 17.35 -4.01
C TYR A 146 6.39 17.67 -2.86
N ARG A 147 5.08 17.63 -3.12
CA ARG A 147 4.05 17.80 -2.09
C ARG A 147 3.89 16.53 -1.24
N PRO A 148 3.66 16.66 0.07
CA PRO A 148 3.34 15.53 0.94
C PRO A 148 2.08 14.78 0.47
N LEU A 149 2.03 13.48 0.74
CA LEU A 149 0.87 12.63 0.45
C LEU A 149 0.17 12.23 1.75
N LYS A 150 -1.16 12.37 1.77
CA LYS A 150 -2.05 11.83 2.79
C LYS A 150 -3.17 11.05 2.10
N ALA A 151 -3.83 10.17 2.83
CA ALA A 151 -4.97 9.42 2.32
C ALA A 151 -6.12 9.38 3.33
N ASP A 152 -7.34 9.24 2.83
CA ASP A 152 -8.53 9.04 3.66
C ASP A 152 -8.45 7.71 4.41
N TYR A 153 -7.91 6.69 3.74
CA TYR A 153 -7.69 5.35 4.30
C TYR A 153 -6.25 4.88 4.04
N ALA A 154 -5.68 4.15 4.99
CA ALA A 154 -4.48 3.35 4.80
C ALA A 154 -4.81 1.89 5.11
N LEU A 155 -4.76 1.04 4.08
CA LEU A 155 -4.86 -0.40 4.20
C LEU A 155 -3.45 -0.96 4.30
N ILE A 156 -3.08 -1.41 5.49
CA ILE A 156 -1.73 -1.90 5.79
C ILE A 156 -1.74 -3.38 6.13
N ARG A 157 -0.59 -4.04 5.96
CA ARG A 157 -0.40 -5.45 6.30
C ARG A 157 0.60 -5.62 7.43
N GLY A 158 0.26 -6.48 8.40
CA GLY A 158 1.15 -6.94 9.45
C GLY A 158 1.25 -8.46 9.52
N PHE A 159 2.21 -8.96 10.30
CA PHE A 159 2.25 -10.36 10.69
C PHE A 159 1.31 -10.60 11.87
N ARG A 160 1.47 -9.86 12.97
CA ARG A 160 0.62 -9.95 14.16
C ARG A 160 0.12 -8.57 14.59
N ALA A 161 -1.08 -8.52 15.16
CA ALA A 161 -1.57 -7.35 15.87
C ALA A 161 -1.99 -7.74 17.29
N ASP A 162 -1.67 -6.94 18.30
CA ASP A 162 -2.37 -7.06 19.57
C ASP A 162 -3.72 -6.32 19.55
N LYS A 163 -4.56 -6.54 20.56
CA LYS A 163 -5.89 -5.90 20.65
C LYS A 163 -5.88 -4.37 20.82
N GLU A 164 -4.74 -3.77 21.17
CA GLU A 164 -4.56 -2.30 21.20
C GLU A 164 -4.09 -1.75 19.84
N GLY A 165 -3.81 -2.62 18.87
CA GLY A 165 -3.45 -2.31 17.50
C GLY A 165 -1.95 -2.21 17.26
N ASN A 166 -1.09 -2.61 18.20
CA ASN A 166 0.35 -2.66 17.93
C ASN A 166 0.61 -3.74 16.88
N ILE A 167 1.32 -3.37 15.81
CA ILE A 167 1.59 -4.28 14.68
C ILE A 167 3.04 -4.73 14.70
N GLN A 168 3.24 -6.05 14.65
CA GLN A 168 4.52 -6.68 14.33
C GLN A 168 4.51 -7.07 12.85
N SER A 169 5.51 -6.64 12.08
CA SER A 169 5.73 -7.05 10.69
C SER A 169 6.86 -8.07 10.58
N ARG A 170 7.05 -8.72 9.40
CA ARG A 170 8.09 -9.74 9.23
C ARG A 170 8.79 -9.68 7.88
N GLY A 171 10.13 -9.69 7.91
CA GLY A 171 10.95 -9.77 6.70
C GLY A 171 10.79 -8.53 5.82
N THR A 172 10.62 -8.72 4.51
CA THR A 172 10.45 -7.62 3.55
C THR A 172 9.04 -7.05 3.51
N SER A 173 8.06 -7.66 4.22
CA SER A 173 6.69 -7.13 4.28
C SER A 173 6.58 -5.81 5.04
N LYS A 174 7.65 -5.41 5.74
CA LYS A 174 7.75 -4.15 6.49
C LYS A 174 7.52 -2.91 5.62
N SER A 175 8.09 -2.93 4.40
CA SER A 175 7.90 -1.93 3.34
C SER A 175 7.73 -0.49 3.89
N ALA A 176 6.72 0.25 3.43
CA ALA A 176 6.37 1.60 3.89
C ALA A 176 5.17 1.60 4.88
N VAL A 177 4.96 0.52 5.61
CA VAL A 177 3.75 0.29 6.44
C VAL A 177 3.60 1.37 7.52
N LEU A 178 4.68 1.71 8.24
CA LEU A 178 4.65 2.76 9.26
C LEU A 178 4.36 4.15 8.67
N GLN A 179 4.98 4.48 7.54
CA GLN A 179 4.77 5.75 6.86
C GLN A 179 3.31 5.91 6.43
N MET A 180 2.71 4.84 5.87
CA MET A 180 1.30 4.83 5.48
C MET A 180 0.37 4.95 6.70
N ALA A 181 0.69 4.29 7.83
CA ALA A 181 -0.07 4.43 9.06
C ALA A 181 -0.03 5.87 9.61
N LEU A 182 1.10 6.57 9.49
CA LEU A 182 1.19 7.98 9.88
C LEU A 182 0.39 8.91 8.95
N ALA A 183 0.29 8.58 7.66
CA ALA A 183 -0.28 9.46 6.63
C ALA A 183 -1.76 9.18 6.30
N GLY A 184 -2.31 8.05 6.75
CA GLY A 184 -3.72 7.69 6.63
C GLY A 184 -4.57 8.35 7.71
N LYS A 185 -5.75 8.84 7.32
CA LYS A 185 -6.73 9.37 8.29
C LYS A 185 -7.46 8.25 9.04
N THR A 186 -7.78 7.15 8.35
CA THR A 186 -8.31 5.92 8.94
C THR A 186 -7.39 4.76 8.57
N VAL A 187 -6.80 4.10 9.55
CA VAL A 187 -5.83 3.03 9.34
C VAL A 187 -6.44 1.68 9.67
N ILE A 188 -6.47 0.79 8.67
CA ILE A 188 -7.01 -0.56 8.77
C ILE A 188 -5.86 -1.53 8.53
N ALA A 189 -5.48 -2.30 9.55
CA ALA A 189 -4.40 -3.27 9.47
C ALA A 189 -4.95 -4.70 9.30
N GLU A 190 -4.62 -5.33 8.19
CA GLU A 190 -4.83 -6.77 7.99
C GLU A 190 -3.63 -7.55 8.56
N VAL A 191 -3.87 -8.54 9.40
CA VAL A 191 -2.80 -9.36 10.01
C VAL A 191 -3.01 -10.86 9.83
N ASN A 192 -1.96 -11.67 10.04
CA ASN A 192 -2.08 -13.13 10.05
C ASN A 192 -2.64 -13.66 11.36
N GLU A 193 -2.51 -12.92 12.46
CA GLU A 193 -2.96 -13.36 13.77
C GLU A 193 -3.20 -12.14 14.67
N ILE A 194 -4.35 -12.12 15.35
CA ILE A 194 -4.64 -11.18 16.43
C ILE A 194 -4.34 -11.85 17.76
N VAL A 195 -3.46 -11.25 18.56
CA VAL A 195 -2.95 -11.76 19.84
C VAL A 195 -3.39 -10.88 21.02
N GLU A 196 -3.14 -11.33 22.26
CA GLU A 196 -3.45 -10.52 23.43
C GLU A 196 -2.42 -9.40 23.64
N VAL A 197 -2.81 -8.37 24.39
CA VAL A 197 -1.90 -7.28 24.77
C VAL A 197 -0.77 -7.84 25.62
N GLY A 198 0.47 -7.60 25.20
CA GLY A 198 1.68 -8.12 25.84
C GLY A 198 2.32 -9.32 25.14
N ASP A 199 1.63 -9.95 24.18
CA ASP A 199 2.20 -11.05 23.38
C ASP A 199 3.21 -10.57 22.33
N ILE A 200 3.15 -9.28 21.96
CA ILE A 200 4.16 -8.61 21.12
C ILE A 200 5.14 -7.89 22.05
N ALA A 201 6.42 -8.24 21.96
CA ALA A 201 7.47 -7.54 22.71
C ALA A 201 7.53 -6.07 22.28
N PRO A 202 7.75 -5.10 23.20
CA PRO A 202 7.79 -3.68 22.84
C PRO A 202 8.78 -3.34 21.72
N ASP A 203 9.95 -3.98 21.69
CA ASP A 203 10.97 -3.78 20.64
C ASP A 203 10.58 -4.39 19.28
N ASP A 204 9.58 -5.27 19.25
CA ASP A 204 9.05 -5.88 18.03
C ASP A 204 7.87 -5.11 17.43
N VAL A 205 7.40 -4.04 18.08
CA VAL A 205 6.32 -3.18 17.59
C VAL A 205 6.86 -2.28 16.47
N GLU A 206 6.37 -2.49 15.25
CA GLU A 206 6.72 -1.68 14.09
C GLU A 206 5.76 -0.52 13.88
N VAL A 207 4.45 -0.78 13.99
CA VAL A 207 3.42 0.27 13.99
C VAL A 207 2.81 0.34 15.38
N PRO A 208 3.01 1.44 16.11
CA PRO A 208 2.35 1.66 17.40
C PRO A 208 0.83 1.67 17.26
N GLY A 209 0.15 1.03 18.20
CA GLY A 209 -1.31 0.95 18.24
C GLY A 209 -2.06 2.27 18.12
N PRO A 210 -1.58 3.41 18.67
CA PRO A 210 -2.23 4.71 18.46
C PRO A 210 -2.38 5.16 16.99
N LEU A 211 -1.58 4.61 16.08
CA LEU A 211 -1.68 4.88 14.64
C LEU A 211 -2.66 3.95 13.91
N VAL A 212 -3.26 2.98 14.60
CA VAL A 212 -4.13 1.97 14.01
C VAL A 212 -5.54 2.13 14.56
N ASP A 213 -6.50 2.40 13.68
CA ASP A 213 -7.91 2.53 14.06
C ASP A 213 -8.58 1.15 14.16
N TYR A 214 -8.34 0.30 13.17
CA TYR A 214 -8.96 -1.03 13.08
C TYR A 214 -7.95 -2.11 12.72
N ILE A 215 -8.15 -3.30 13.29
CA ILE A 215 -7.42 -4.51 12.95
C ILE A 215 -8.40 -5.55 12.42
N VAL A 216 -8.02 -6.24 11.34
CA VAL A 216 -8.79 -7.33 10.75
C VAL A 216 -7.91 -8.57 10.64
N GLN A 217 -8.51 -9.72 10.90
CA GLN A 217 -7.88 -11.01 10.70
C GLN A 217 -8.02 -11.39 9.22
N GLY A 218 -6.91 -11.42 8.49
CA GLY A 218 -6.84 -11.95 7.13
C GLY A 218 -6.45 -13.43 7.15
N ASP A 219 -5.83 -13.87 6.05
CA ASP A 219 -5.29 -15.23 5.94
C ASP A 219 -4.27 -15.50 7.05
N THR A 220 -4.34 -16.70 7.62
CA THR A 220 -3.32 -17.19 8.53
C THR A 220 -1.98 -17.28 7.83
N LEU A 221 -0.91 -17.45 8.61
CA LEU A 221 0.42 -17.53 8.03
C LEU A 221 0.61 -18.73 7.11
N VAL A 222 -0.07 -19.84 7.41
CA VAL A 222 -0.01 -21.07 6.61
C VAL A 222 -0.68 -20.83 5.26
N GLU A 223 -1.92 -20.33 5.27
CA GLU A 223 -2.69 -20.01 4.06
C GLU A 223 -1.96 -19.00 3.17
N ALA A 224 -1.41 -17.93 3.76
CA ALA A 224 -0.64 -16.94 3.02
C ALA A 224 0.61 -17.55 2.36
N LYS A 225 1.33 -18.44 3.06
CA LYS A 225 2.51 -19.12 2.49
C LYS A 225 2.13 -20.06 1.35
N GLU A 226 1.07 -20.86 1.52
CA GLU A 226 0.56 -21.75 0.48
C GLU A 226 0.18 -20.96 -0.76
N TYR A 227 -0.56 -19.87 -0.59
CA TYR A 227 -0.94 -18.97 -1.68
C TYR A 227 0.27 -18.42 -2.45
N PHE A 228 1.26 -17.83 -1.76
CA PHE A 228 2.43 -17.27 -2.44
C PHE A 228 3.34 -18.34 -3.06
N ASN A 229 3.43 -19.53 -2.46
CA ASN A 229 4.15 -20.67 -3.04
C ASN A 229 3.51 -21.09 -4.37
N GLU A 230 2.17 -21.20 -4.42
CA GLU A 230 1.44 -21.50 -5.64
C GLU A 230 1.60 -20.41 -6.70
N LEU A 231 1.44 -19.14 -6.30
CA LEU A 231 1.57 -17.98 -7.20
C LEU A 231 2.95 -17.95 -7.88
N TRP A 232 4.03 -18.11 -7.11
CA TRP A 232 5.39 -18.04 -7.63
C TRP A 232 5.85 -19.33 -8.34
N SER A 233 5.39 -20.50 -7.91
CA SER A 233 5.66 -21.76 -8.61
C SER A 233 4.97 -21.78 -9.97
N SER A 234 3.73 -21.26 -10.07
CA SER A 234 2.99 -21.16 -11.34
C SER A 234 3.63 -20.21 -12.37
N THR A 235 4.60 -19.40 -11.94
CA THR A 235 5.31 -18.43 -12.78
C THR A 235 6.80 -18.73 -12.94
N ASN A 236 7.24 -19.95 -12.57
CA ASN A 236 8.63 -20.40 -12.60
C ASN A 236 9.62 -19.49 -11.83
N GLN A 237 9.13 -18.70 -10.86
CA GLN A 237 9.97 -17.84 -10.04
C GLN A 237 10.56 -18.56 -8.81
N LEU A 238 9.96 -19.68 -8.42
CA LEU A 238 10.53 -20.63 -7.47
C LEU A 238 10.93 -21.92 -8.19
N LYS A 239 12.14 -22.41 -7.94
CA LYS A 239 12.46 -23.82 -8.21
C LYS A 239 11.71 -24.64 -7.17
N VAL A 240 10.71 -25.40 -7.60
CA VAL A 240 10.13 -26.43 -6.74
C VAL A 240 11.25 -27.44 -6.50
N GLU A 241 11.81 -27.46 -5.29
CA GLU A 241 12.63 -28.59 -4.88
C GLU A 241 11.70 -29.80 -4.80
N VAL A 242 11.82 -30.69 -5.79
CA VAL A 242 11.22 -32.01 -5.74
C VAL A 242 12.03 -32.77 -4.68
N GLU A 243 11.37 -33.17 -3.59
CA GLU A 243 11.93 -34.06 -2.56
C GLU A 243 12.59 -35.32 -3.16
#